data_AF-A0A0C2H253-F1
#
_entry.id   AF-A0A0C2H253-F1
#
_cell.length_a   1.000
_cell.length_b   1.000
_cell.length_c   1.000
_cell.angle_alpha   90.00
_cell.angle_beta   90.00
_cell.angle_gamma   90.00
#
_symmetry.space_group_name_H-M   'P 1'
#
loop_
_entity.id
_entity.type
_entity.pdbx_description
1 polymer ?
#
loop_
_entity_poly.entity_id
_entity_poly.type
_entity_poly.pdbx_seq_one_letter_code
_entity_poly.pdbx_strand_id
1 'polypeptide(L)'
;MVKRYLRKFALAAKIPVPFVLFASAQRLVTFGNTRINRRQFAIHSISSFGSPLATVDVDGSSGQLCPLFDPDLNLLYISGKVGGVLFTFLPILFSFFIHRLTTLLQGDSTFRLYEFVNRSPYVIYLTECQQQAPHTCICTISKRALNLTGAEVMRVYRLHPQSLLIQPLSFIVPRRSDQFHPDLYPPTRGPTPAASLAEWQAGLDVVPVQLQLRPGEFCCRRHDVSDAEHSSPHPSGWPIRHR
;
A
#
# COMPACT_ATOMS: atom_id res chain seq x y z
N MET A 1 -14.84 -13.67 0.76
CA MET A 1 -14.36 -13.52 2.16
C MET A 1 -14.56 -12.15 2.84
N VAL A 2 -14.05 -11.03 2.28
CA VAL A 2 -13.93 -9.69 2.94
C VAL A 2 -15.23 -9.09 3.50
N LYS A 3 -16.36 -9.17 2.77
CA LYS A 3 -17.66 -8.60 3.21
C LYS A 3 -18.18 -9.18 4.54
N ARG A 4 -17.95 -10.48 4.78
CA ARG A 4 -18.40 -11.18 6.01
C ARG A 4 -17.53 -10.79 7.21
N TYR A 5 -16.26 -10.48 6.97
CA TYR A 5 -15.31 -10.04 8.00
C TYR A 5 -15.50 -8.60 8.41
N LEU A 6 -15.73 -7.68 7.46
CA LEU A 6 -15.99 -6.27 7.79
C LEU A 6 -17.20 -6.12 8.73
N ARG A 7 -18.25 -6.94 8.56
CA ARG A 7 -19.40 -6.99 9.47
C ARG A 7 -19.05 -7.53 10.86
N LYS A 8 -18.32 -8.65 10.95
CA LYS A 8 -17.88 -9.20 12.26
C LYS A 8 -16.92 -8.28 13.00
N PHE A 9 -15.99 -7.66 12.28
CA PHE A 9 -15.02 -6.73 12.83
C PHE A 9 -15.67 -5.44 13.33
N ALA A 10 -16.60 -4.85 12.57
CA ALA A 10 -17.36 -3.68 13.00
C ALA A 10 -18.18 -3.93 14.29
N LEU A 11 -18.64 -5.16 14.51
CA LEU A 11 -19.37 -5.56 15.72
C LEU A 11 -18.45 -5.85 16.93
N ALA A 12 -17.20 -6.26 16.70
CA ALA A 12 -16.25 -6.65 17.76
C ALA A 12 -15.31 -5.51 18.19
N ALA A 13 -14.97 -4.60 17.27
CA ALA A 13 -14.05 -3.50 17.53
C ALA A 13 -14.72 -2.41 18.39
N LYS A 14 -14.49 -2.46 19.72
CA LYS A 14 -14.88 -1.40 20.67
C LYS A 14 -14.00 -0.14 20.62
N ILE A 15 -13.13 -0.02 19.61
CA ILE A 15 -12.12 1.05 19.49
C ILE A 15 -12.25 1.65 18.08
N PRO A 16 -12.25 2.99 17.94
CA PRO A 16 -12.15 3.62 16.63
C PRO A 16 -10.79 3.25 16.03
N VAL A 17 -10.77 2.26 15.13
CA VAL A 17 -9.60 1.87 14.37
C VAL A 17 -9.58 2.67 13.06
N PRO A 18 -8.73 3.71 12.92
CA PRO A 18 -8.69 4.52 11.71
C PRO A 18 -8.27 3.72 10.47
N PHE A 19 -7.55 2.61 10.63
CA PHE A 19 -7.05 1.82 9.51
C PHE A 19 -6.91 0.33 9.87
N VAL A 20 -7.27 -0.53 8.92
CA VAL A 20 -7.20 -2.00 9.05
C VAL A 20 -6.54 -2.59 7.82
N LEU A 21 -5.59 -3.50 8.03
CA LEU A 21 -4.84 -4.19 6.99
C LEU A 21 -5.01 -5.71 7.13
N PHE A 22 -5.29 -6.39 6.02
CA PHE A 22 -5.23 -7.86 5.96
C PHE A 22 -3.81 -8.27 5.57
N ALA A 23 -3.02 -8.70 6.55
CA ALA A 23 -1.64 -9.13 6.32
C ALA A 23 -1.58 -10.53 5.70
N SER A 24 -2.51 -11.41 6.06
CA SER A 24 -2.63 -12.73 5.45
C SER A 24 -4.07 -13.23 5.53
N ALA A 25 -4.35 -14.42 4.96
CA ALA A 25 -5.64 -15.09 5.12
C ALA A 25 -6.01 -15.40 6.58
N GLN A 26 -5.03 -15.36 7.49
CA GLN A 26 -5.20 -15.67 8.91
C GLN A 26 -4.98 -14.47 9.84
N ARG A 27 -4.45 -13.34 9.33
CA ARG A 27 -4.08 -12.20 10.17
C ARG A 27 -4.66 -10.88 9.72
N LEU A 28 -5.18 -10.17 10.69
CA LEU A 28 -5.66 -8.80 10.59
C LEU A 28 -4.76 -7.90 11.43
N VAL A 29 -4.41 -6.73 10.91
CA VAL A 29 -3.67 -5.70 11.65
C VAL A 29 -4.55 -4.49 11.79
N THR A 30 -4.66 -3.99 13.01
CA THR A 30 -5.38 -2.75 13.33
C THR A 30 -4.37 -1.69 13.72
N PHE A 31 -4.54 -0.47 13.22
CA PHE A 31 -3.70 0.68 13.55
C PHE A 31 -4.56 1.71 14.27
N GLY A 32 -4.01 2.36 15.29
CA GLY A 32 -4.72 3.34 16.09
C GLY A 32 -3.83 3.95 17.16
N ASN A 33 -4.44 4.43 18.23
CA ASN A 33 -3.75 5.07 19.34
C ASN A 33 -4.13 4.40 20.67
N THR A 34 -3.17 4.36 21.59
CA THR A 34 -3.40 3.96 22.98
C THR A 34 -4.25 5.02 23.71
N ARG A 35 -4.70 4.70 24.93
CA ARG A 35 -5.42 5.67 25.80
C ARG A 35 -4.59 6.91 26.14
N ILE A 36 -3.26 6.77 26.15
CA ILE A 36 -2.32 7.87 26.37
C ILE A 36 -1.84 8.50 25.05
N ASN A 37 -2.63 8.33 23.98
CA ASN A 37 -2.40 8.90 22.65
C ASN A 37 -1.06 8.53 22.00
N ARG A 38 -0.49 7.36 22.32
CA ARG A 38 0.66 6.80 21.59
C ARG A 38 0.16 6.01 20.39
N ARG A 39 0.80 6.16 19.23
CA ARG A 39 0.45 5.40 18.03
C ARG A 39 0.80 3.93 18.25
N GLN A 40 -0.13 3.03 17.98
CA GLN A 40 0.04 1.60 18.14
C GLN A 40 -0.54 0.83 16.95
N PHE A 41 -0.05 -0.38 16.74
CA PHE A 41 -0.76 -1.38 15.96
C PHE A 41 -0.90 -2.68 16.73
N ALA A 42 -1.90 -3.48 16.37
CA ALA A 42 -2.14 -4.78 16.97
C ALA A 42 -2.44 -5.82 15.88
N ILE A 43 -1.90 -7.01 16.06
CA ILE A 43 -2.08 -8.16 15.17
C ILE A 43 -3.12 -9.07 15.81
N HIS A 44 -4.14 -9.43 15.03
CA HIS A 44 -5.24 -10.28 15.45
C HIS A 44 -5.31 -11.52 14.59
N SER A 45 -5.74 -12.62 15.20
CA SER A 45 -6.12 -13.82 14.44
C SER A 45 -7.50 -13.61 13.82
N ILE A 46 -7.64 -13.93 12.54
CA ILE A 46 -8.91 -13.85 11.83
C ILE A 46 -9.89 -14.96 12.30
N SER A 47 -9.37 -16.08 12.78
CA SER A 47 -10.20 -17.17 13.32
C SER A 47 -10.70 -16.90 14.74
N SER A 48 -9.98 -16.07 15.50
CA SER A 48 -10.30 -15.73 16.89
C SER A 48 -10.04 -14.26 17.17
N PHE A 49 -11.11 -13.46 17.25
CA PHE A 49 -11.08 -12.02 17.54
C PHE A 49 -11.05 -11.72 19.05
N GLY A 50 -10.42 -12.58 19.85
CA GLY A 50 -10.24 -12.37 21.28
C GLY A 50 -9.18 -11.31 21.58
N SER A 51 -8.20 -11.66 22.42
CA SER A 51 -7.03 -10.81 22.62
C SER A 51 -6.15 -10.76 21.36
N PRO A 52 -5.51 -9.61 21.07
CA PRO A 52 -4.54 -9.53 19.98
C PRO A 52 -3.38 -10.51 20.23
N LEU A 53 -2.84 -11.08 19.15
CA LEU A 53 -1.65 -11.92 19.15
C LEU A 53 -0.41 -11.13 19.57
N ALA A 54 -0.33 -9.87 19.14
CA ALA A 54 0.72 -8.93 19.51
C ALA A 54 0.18 -7.50 19.44
N THR A 55 0.66 -6.64 20.32
CA THR A 55 0.41 -5.20 20.30
C THR A 55 1.75 -4.49 20.36
N VAL A 56 1.96 -3.51 19.48
CA VAL A 56 3.20 -2.76 19.38
C VAL A 56 2.89 -1.28 19.48
N ASP A 57 3.49 -0.64 20.48
CA ASP A 57 3.54 0.82 20.58
C ASP A 57 4.64 1.33 19.66
N VAL A 58 4.26 2.13 18.66
CA VAL A 58 5.17 2.66 17.64
C VAL A 58 5.94 3.87 18.19
N ASP A 59 5.24 4.92 18.61
CA ASP A 59 5.80 6.11 19.24
C ASP A 59 4.71 7.02 19.87
N GLY A 60 5.11 8.15 20.42
CA GLY A 60 4.23 9.19 20.96
C GLY A 60 3.91 10.32 19.98
N SER A 61 4.22 10.18 18.69
CA SER A 61 3.96 11.23 17.71
C SER A 61 2.46 11.34 17.42
N SER A 62 2.04 12.49 16.90
CA SER A 62 0.67 12.72 16.46
C SER A 62 0.46 12.25 15.00
N GLY A 63 -0.79 12.24 14.55
CA GLY A 63 -1.14 11.81 13.18
C GLY A 63 -1.45 10.32 13.08
N GLN A 64 -2.04 9.93 11.94
CA GLN A 64 -2.42 8.54 11.69
C GLN A 64 -1.23 7.76 11.13
N LEU A 65 -1.07 6.52 11.57
CA LEU A 65 -0.12 5.61 10.95
C LEU A 65 -0.56 5.28 9.52
N CYS A 66 0.40 5.32 8.60
CA CYS A 66 0.29 4.92 7.21
C CYS A 66 1.13 3.66 7.00
N PRO A 67 0.51 2.47 7.09
CA PRO A 67 1.20 1.21 6.88
C PRO A 67 1.30 0.88 5.39
N LEU A 68 2.48 0.40 4.98
CA LEU A 68 2.73 -0.22 3.69
C LEU A 68 3.17 -1.65 3.98
N PHE A 69 2.39 -2.63 3.54
CA PHE A 69 2.67 -4.04 3.78
C PHE A 69 3.11 -4.73 2.50
N ASP A 70 4.21 -5.45 2.61
CA ASP A 70 4.74 -6.33 1.58
C ASP A 70 4.40 -7.79 1.93
N PRO A 71 3.40 -8.39 1.26
CA PRO A 71 2.98 -9.77 1.56
C PRO A 71 3.99 -10.82 1.11
N ASP A 72 4.91 -10.48 0.23
CA ASP A 72 5.88 -11.43 -0.32
C ASP A 72 7.00 -11.71 0.69
N LEU A 73 7.43 -10.66 1.40
CA LEU A 73 8.48 -10.72 2.41
C LEU A 73 7.94 -10.64 3.85
N ASN A 74 6.63 -10.49 4.04
CA ASN A 74 5.99 -10.24 5.32
C ASN A 74 6.56 -9.02 6.06
N LEU A 75 6.93 -7.98 5.30
CA LEU A 75 7.48 -6.74 5.84
C LEU A 75 6.40 -5.66 5.96
N LEU A 76 6.35 -5.02 7.10
CA LEU A 76 5.50 -3.88 7.38
C LEU A 76 6.36 -2.62 7.54
N TYR A 77 6.18 -1.67 6.63
CA TYR A 77 6.77 -0.34 6.71
C TYR A 77 5.72 0.62 7.25
N ILE A 78 6.03 1.33 8.33
CA ILE A 78 5.11 2.29 8.94
C ILE A 78 5.73 3.67 8.89
N SER A 79 4.95 4.64 8.44
CA SER A 79 5.23 6.06 8.61
C SER A 79 3.97 6.79 9.04
N GLY A 80 4.08 7.91 9.74
CA GLY A 80 2.95 8.80 10.02
C GLY A 80 2.56 9.64 8.81
N LYS A 81 1.25 9.68 8.52
CA LYS A 81 0.66 10.59 7.54
C LYS A 81 -0.15 11.67 8.24
N VAL A 82 -0.15 12.87 7.66
CA VAL A 82 -1.15 13.92 7.96
C VAL A 82 -2.06 14.10 6.75
N GLY A 83 -3.36 13.94 6.96
CA GLY A 83 -4.43 14.42 6.09
C GLY A 83 -4.56 13.78 4.70
N GLY A 84 -5.66 13.06 4.48
CA GLY A 84 -6.11 12.72 3.13
C GLY A 84 -6.63 13.95 2.41
N VAL A 85 -5.82 14.56 1.55
CA VAL A 85 -6.34 15.39 0.47
C VAL A 85 -6.10 14.61 -0.82
N LEU A 86 -7.15 13.94 -1.28
CA LEU A 86 -7.27 13.47 -2.64
C LEU A 86 -7.28 14.75 -3.50
N PHE A 87 -6.24 15.01 -4.28
CA PHE A 87 -6.25 16.11 -5.24
C PHE A 87 -7.19 15.76 -6.39
N THR A 88 -8.49 15.98 -6.19
CA THR A 88 -9.47 15.95 -7.27
C THR A 88 -9.33 17.26 -8.05
N PHE A 89 -8.86 17.12 -9.29
CA PHE A 89 -8.79 18.09 -10.37
C PHE A 89 -9.69 19.34 -10.23
N LEU A 90 -9.09 20.49 -9.92
CA LEU A 90 -9.60 21.81 -10.29
C LEU A 90 -8.40 22.68 -10.69
N PRO A 91 -8.07 22.78 -11.98
CA PRO A 91 -7.06 23.72 -12.43
C PRO A 91 -7.67 25.13 -12.40
N ILE A 92 -6.84 26.14 -12.16
CA ILE A 92 -7.03 27.57 -12.50
C ILE A 92 -6.97 28.59 -11.32
N LEU A 93 -7.08 28.22 -10.04
CA LEU A 93 -6.93 29.22 -8.94
C LEU A 93 -5.93 28.87 -7.80
N PHE A 94 -5.10 27.85 -8.00
CA PHE A 94 -4.51 27.09 -6.87
C PHE A 94 -3.06 27.42 -6.45
N SER A 95 -2.33 28.35 -7.05
CA SER A 95 -0.87 28.46 -6.75
C SER A 95 -0.55 28.92 -5.32
N PHE A 96 -1.33 29.85 -4.74
CA PHE A 96 -1.08 30.35 -3.38
C PHE A 96 -1.77 29.51 -2.29
N PHE A 97 -2.87 28.82 -2.61
CA PHE A 97 -3.62 28.02 -1.65
C PHE A 97 -3.00 26.62 -1.44
N ILE A 98 -2.41 26.00 -2.49
CA ILE A 98 -1.67 24.74 -2.34
C ILE A 98 -0.53 24.89 -1.34
N HIS A 99 0.32 25.92 -1.49
CA HIS A 99 1.52 26.07 -0.67
C HIS A 99 1.20 26.18 0.83
N ARG A 100 0.09 26.85 1.19
CA ARG A 100 -0.36 27.02 2.58
C ARG A 100 -1.07 25.78 3.13
N LEU A 101 -1.72 24.97 2.29
CA LEU A 101 -2.38 23.72 2.71
C LEU A 101 -1.37 22.55 2.83
N THR A 102 -0.36 22.48 1.95
CA THR A 102 0.68 21.44 1.99
C THR A 102 1.66 21.63 3.14
N THR A 103 1.93 22.87 3.57
CA THR A 103 2.75 23.14 4.77
C THR A 103 2.05 22.77 6.08
N LEU A 104 0.72 22.71 6.10
CA LEU A 104 -0.08 22.34 7.28
C LEU A 104 -0.24 20.82 7.47
N LEU A 105 0.13 20.01 6.47
CA LEU A 105 -0.04 18.55 6.49
C LEU A 105 1.31 17.82 6.39
N GLN A 106 2.21 18.06 7.34
CA GLN A 106 3.53 17.43 7.41
C GLN A 106 3.47 16.10 8.18
N GLY A 107 3.66 14.99 7.48
CA GLY A 107 3.83 13.65 8.04
C GLY A 107 5.17 13.45 8.72
N ASP A 108 5.48 12.19 9.00
CA ASP A 108 6.73 11.83 9.63
C ASP A 108 7.90 11.99 8.65
N SER A 109 9.11 12.07 9.20
CA SER A 109 10.35 11.91 8.44
C SER A 109 10.95 10.51 8.59
N THR A 110 10.29 9.62 9.34
CA THR A 110 10.79 8.28 9.66
C THR A 110 9.92 7.19 9.08
N PHE A 111 10.56 6.10 8.65
CA PHE A 111 9.91 4.84 8.34
C PHE A 111 10.40 3.79 9.32
N ARG A 112 9.50 3.10 10.02
CA ARG A 112 9.82 1.96 10.89
C ARG A 112 9.47 0.65 10.21
N LEU A 113 10.38 -0.30 10.27
CA LEU A 113 10.26 -1.58 9.59
C LEU A 113 10.05 -2.68 10.60
N TYR A 114 9.06 -3.53 10.33
CA TYR A 114 8.74 -4.69 11.13
C TYR A 114 8.63 -5.92 10.21
N GLU A 115 9.04 -7.07 10.70
CA GLU A 115 8.82 -8.37 10.06
C GLU A 115 7.73 -9.13 10.80
N PHE A 116 6.79 -9.70 10.05
CA PHE A 116 5.75 -10.55 10.62
C PHE A 116 6.16 -12.01 10.56
N VAL A 117 6.13 -12.67 11.71
CA VAL A 117 6.56 -14.06 11.87
C VAL A 117 5.43 -14.96 12.32
N ASN A 118 5.53 -16.27 12.07
CA ASN A 118 4.45 -17.22 12.34
C ASN A 118 4.35 -17.75 13.77
N ARG A 119 5.26 -17.31 14.64
CA ARG A 119 5.35 -17.73 16.03
C ARG A 119 5.49 -16.51 16.91
N SER A 120 5.13 -16.63 18.19
CA SER A 120 5.41 -15.58 19.18
C SER A 120 6.87 -15.09 19.05
N PRO A 121 7.14 -13.77 19.00
CA PRO A 121 6.25 -12.64 19.32
C PRO A 121 5.33 -12.15 18.18
N TYR A 122 5.23 -12.88 17.06
CA TYR A 122 4.44 -12.59 15.85
C TYR A 122 4.87 -11.38 15.02
N VAL A 123 5.65 -10.48 15.63
CA VAL A 123 6.22 -9.30 14.99
C VAL A 123 7.60 -9.02 15.57
N ILE A 124 8.55 -8.72 14.69
CA ILE A 124 9.93 -8.38 15.02
C ILE A 124 10.18 -6.97 14.50
N TYR A 125 10.69 -6.07 15.35
CA TYR A 125 11.18 -4.78 14.89
C TYR A 125 12.54 -4.96 14.20
N LEU A 126 12.68 -4.45 12.98
CA LEU A 126 13.91 -4.57 12.21
C LEU A 126 14.80 -3.35 12.39
N THR A 127 14.32 -2.20 11.93
CA THR A 127 15.09 -0.96 11.89
C THR A 127 14.19 0.24 11.60
N GLU A 128 14.77 1.43 11.66
CA GLU A 128 14.14 2.66 11.21
C GLU A 128 15.01 3.38 10.17
N CYS A 129 14.34 4.02 9.23
CA CYS A 129 14.96 4.83 8.19
C CYS A 129 14.54 6.29 8.40
N GLN A 130 15.48 7.13 8.83
CA GLN A 130 15.30 8.56 9.00
C GLN A 130 15.57 9.30 7.68
N GLN A 131 14.63 10.14 7.28
CA GLN A 131 14.78 11.05 6.14
C GLN A 131 15.11 12.46 6.63
N GLN A 132 15.78 13.23 5.77
CA GLN A 132 16.17 14.62 6.06
C GLN A 132 14.99 15.57 6.22
N ALA A 133 13.86 15.26 5.60
CA ALA A 133 12.65 16.07 5.61
C ALA A 133 11.41 15.18 5.77
N PRO A 134 10.35 15.69 6.42
CA PRO A 134 9.06 15.01 6.49
C PRO A 134 8.44 14.87 5.09
N HIS A 135 7.38 14.08 4.97
CA HIS A 135 6.60 13.97 3.73
C HIS A 135 5.14 14.33 3.96
N THR A 136 4.47 14.86 2.93
CA THR A 136 3.03 15.16 3.00
C THR A 136 2.19 13.97 2.52
N CYS A 137 2.71 13.19 1.58
CA CYS A 137 2.12 11.93 1.14
C CYS A 137 3.18 10.91 0.72
N ILE A 138 2.77 9.64 0.72
CA ILE A 138 3.55 8.51 0.24
C ILE A 138 2.70 7.62 -0.65
N CYS A 139 3.30 7.01 -1.66
CA CYS A 139 2.72 5.91 -2.42
C CYS A 139 3.80 4.88 -2.77
N THR A 140 3.39 3.63 -3.01
CA THR A 140 4.28 2.55 -3.39
C THR A 140 4.13 2.21 -4.87
N ILE A 141 5.17 1.64 -5.45
CA ILE A 141 5.11 1.01 -6.76
C ILE A 141 4.92 -0.51 -6.63
N SER A 142 4.38 -1.15 -7.66
CA SER A 142 4.29 -2.61 -7.73
C SER A 142 5.69 -3.25 -7.72
N LYS A 143 5.80 -4.42 -7.07
CA LYS A 143 6.99 -5.30 -7.06
C LYS A 143 7.59 -5.53 -8.45
N ARG A 144 6.75 -5.57 -9.49
CA ARG A 144 7.14 -5.76 -10.89
C ARG A 144 7.99 -4.63 -11.50
N ALA A 145 8.03 -3.47 -10.84
CA ALA A 145 8.77 -2.29 -11.31
C ALA A 145 10.02 -1.99 -10.46
N LEU A 146 10.38 -2.90 -9.54
CA LEU A 146 11.58 -2.76 -8.72
C LEU A 146 12.84 -3.11 -9.50
N ASN A 147 13.96 -2.53 -9.06
CA ASN A 147 15.29 -2.90 -9.53
C ASN A 147 15.74 -4.22 -8.89
N LEU A 148 15.50 -5.33 -9.59
CA LEU A 148 15.76 -6.68 -9.07
C LEU A 148 17.26 -6.99 -8.90
N THR A 149 18.13 -6.46 -9.76
CA THR A 149 19.58 -6.67 -9.66
C THR A 149 20.20 -5.84 -8.54
N GLY A 150 19.59 -4.70 -8.20
CA GLY A 150 19.99 -3.87 -7.07
C GLY A 150 19.44 -4.32 -5.71
N ALA A 151 18.88 -5.54 -5.61
CA ALA A 151 18.26 -6.07 -4.38
C ALA A 151 17.20 -5.13 -3.76
N GLU A 152 16.52 -4.33 -4.58
CA GLU A 152 15.44 -3.45 -4.15
C GLU A 152 14.20 -4.27 -3.84
N VAL A 153 13.66 -4.14 -2.62
CA VAL A 153 12.49 -4.89 -2.16
C VAL A 153 11.23 -4.03 -2.04
N MET A 154 11.38 -2.72 -1.90
CA MET A 154 10.25 -1.77 -1.89
C MET A 154 10.72 -0.42 -2.40
N ARG A 155 9.88 0.27 -3.19
CA ARG A 155 10.10 1.67 -3.55
C ARG A 155 8.89 2.50 -3.15
N VAL A 156 9.15 3.55 -2.39
CA VAL A 156 8.17 4.54 -1.94
C VAL A 156 8.45 5.86 -2.65
N TYR A 157 7.44 6.44 -3.28
CA TYR A 157 7.48 7.83 -3.73
C TYR A 157 6.90 8.70 -2.63
N ARG A 158 7.68 9.66 -2.15
CA ARG A 158 7.25 10.62 -1.12
C ARG A 158 7.20 12.03 -1.69
N LEU A 159 6.21 12.81 -1.29
CA LEU A 159 6.10 14.22 -1.69
C LEU A 159 6.77 15.12 -0.65
N HIS A 160 7.75 15.91 -1.09
CA HIS A 160 8.46 16.85 -0.23
C HIS A 160 7.58 18.08 0.09
N PRO A 161 7.47 18.53 1.35
CA PRO A 161 6.52 19.57 1.75
C PRO A 161 6.78 20.94 1.12
N GLN A 162 8.05 21.35 1.04
CA GLN A 162 8.42 22.68 0.56
C GLN A 162 8.58 22.72 -0.97
N SER A 163 9.43 21.85 -1.54
CA SER A 163 9.69 21.82 -2.97
C SER A 163 8.55 21.22 -3.81
N LEU A 164 7.62 20.49 -3.18
CA LEU A 164 6.55 19.74 -3.86
C LEU A 164 7.07 18.76 -4.92
N LEU A 165 8.33 18.36 -4.81
CA LEU A 165 8.93 17.35 -5.69
C LEU A 165 8.69 15.96 -5.14
N ILE A 166 8.43 15.02 -6.05
CA ILE A 166 8.36 13.60 -5.73
C ILE A 166 9.78 13.05 -5.59
N GLN A 167 10.07 12.47 -4.43
CA GLN A 167 11.35 11.85 -4.13
C GLN A 167 11.18 10.33 -4.03
N PRO A 168 11.87 9.53 -4.87
CA PRO A 168 11.89 8.08 -4.70
C PRO A 168 12.75 7.69 -3.50
N LEU A 169 12.26 6.76 -2.69
CA LEU A 169 12.96 6.12 -1.59
C LEU A 169 12.95 4.60 -1.81
N SER A 170 14.13 4.04 -2.03
CA SER A 170 14.34 2.62 -2.27
C SER A 170 14.76 1.91 -0.98
N PHE A 171 14.03 0.88 -0.60
CA PHE A 171 14.44 -0.05 0.44
C PHE A 171 15.18 -1.22 -0.22
N ILE A 172 16.46 -1.37 0.14
CA ILE A 172 17.38 -2.32 -0.48
C ILE A 172 17.87 -3.27 0.61
N VAL A 173 17.87 -4.57 0.31
CA VAL A 173 18.50 -5.57 1.18
C VAL A 173 20.01 -5.57 0.90
N PRO A 174 20.86 -5.31 1.91
CA PRO A 174 22.30 -5.27 1.69
C PRO A 174 22.83 -6.65 1.32
N ARG A 175 23.32 -6.80 0.07
CA ARG A 175 23.93 -8.03 -0.47
C ARG A 175 25.34 -7.72 -0.94
N ARG A 176 26.21 -8.74 -0.94
CA ARG A 176 27.63 -8.59 -1.30
C ARG A 176 27.87 -8.42 -2.80
N SER A 177 26.87 -8.68 -3.65
CA SER A 177 26.99 -8.68 -5.11
C SER A 177 25.78 -8.01 -5.78
N ASP A 178 26.03 -7.23 -6.83
CA ASP A 178 25.02 -6.59 -7.70
C ASP A 178 24.39 -7.58 -8.70
N GLN A 179 24.11 -8.79 -8.22
CA GLN A 179 23.52 -9.87 -8.99
C GLN A 179 22.06 -10.06 -8.57
N PHE A 180 21.28 -10.73 -9.41
CA PHE A 180 19.90 -11.07 -9.06
C PHE A 180 19.84 -12.12 -7.95
N HIS A 181 19.10 -11.81 -6.88
CA HIS A 181 18.91 -12.68 -5.70
C HIS A 181 17.48 -13.25 -5.69
N PRO A 182 17.25 -14.46 -6.23
CA PRO A 182 15.90 -15.01 -6.39
C PRO A 182 15.16 -15.25 -5.06
N ASP A 183 15.88 -15.43 -3.96
CA ASP A 183 15.32 -15.61 -2.62
C ASP A 183 14.59 -14.36 -2.08
N LEU A 184 14.95 -13.17 -2.58
CA LEU A 184 14.26 -11.91 -2.25
C LEU A 184 12.93 -11.72 -3.00
N TYR A 185 12.66 -12.56 -4.00
CA TYR A 185 11.55 -12.36 -4.93
C TYR A 185 10.76 -13.67 -5.09
N PRO A 186 10.04 -14.13 -4.05
CA PRO A 186 9.10 -15.24 -4.22
C PRO A 186 8.00 -14.86 -5.23
N PRO A 187 7.20 -15.83 -5.72
CA PRO A 187 6.11 -15.55 -6.66
C PRO A 187 5.16 -14.47 -6.13
N THR A 188 5.13 -13.33 -6.83
CA THR A 188 4.32 -12.16 -6.45
C THR A 188 3.04 -12.11 -7.28
N ARG A 189 2.11 -11.21 -6.94
CA ARG A 189 0.86 -11.04 -7.71
C ARG A 189 1.16 -10.51 -9.13
N GLY A 190 0.69 -11.24 -10.14
CA GLY A 190 0.81 -10.87 -11.54
C GLY A 190 -0.22 -9.83 -12.00
N PRO A 191 -0.12 -9.36 -13.27
CA PRO A 191 -1.14 -8.50 -13.89
C PRO A 191 -2.44 -9.25 -14.20
N THR A 192 -2.37 -10.57 -14.36
CA THR A 192 -3.48 -11.38 -14.86
C THR A 192 -4.55 -11.53 -13.78
N PRO A 193 -5.82 -11.16 -14.05
CA PRO A 193 -6.90 -11.38 -13.10
C PRO A 193 -7.15 -12.88 -12.93
N ALA A 194 -7.43 -13.31 -11.69
CA ALA A 194 -7.69 -14.72 -11.37
C ALA A 194 -9.13 -15.17 -11.67
N ALA A 195 -10.06 -14.23 -11.72
CA ALA A 195 -11.45 -14.46 -12.05
C ALA A 195 -12.01 -13.21 -12.73
N SER A 196 -12.98 -13.41 -13.61
CA SER A 196 -13.80 -12.33 -14.15
C SER A 196 -14.75 -11.77 -13.08
N LEU A 197 -15.33 -10.60 -13.36
CA LEU A 197 -16.31 -9.99 -12.46
C LEU A 197 -17.53 -10.89 -12.24
N ALA A 198 -18.04 -11.52 -13.30
CA ALA A 198 -19.23 -12.36 -13.24
C ALA A 198 -18.99 -13.61 -12.37
N GLU A 199 -17.84 -14.27 -12.53
CA GLU A 199 -17.48 -15.44 -11.72
C GLU A 199 -17.32 -15.07 -10.24
N TRP A 200 -16.65 -13.96 -9.94
CA TRP A 200 -16.51 -13.48 -8.57
C TRP A 200 -17.86 -13.10 -7.94
N GLN A 201 -18.75 -12.47 -8.72
CA GLN A 201 -20.12 -12.15 -8.28
C GLN A 201 -20.95 -13.40 -8.01
N ALA A 202 -20.76 -14.47 -8.79
CA ALA A 202 -21.36 -15.78 -8.56
C ALA A 202 -20.78 -16.50 -7.33
N GLY A 203 -19.76 -15.94 -6.69
CA GLY A 203 -19.17 -16.44 -5.45
C GLY A 203 -17.87 -17.21 -5.62
N LEU A 204 -17.27 -17.22 -6.82
CA LEU A 204 -15.95 -17.81 -7.04
C LEU A 204 -14.89 -17.04 -6.24
N ASP A 205 -14.15 -17.73 -5.37
CA ASP A 205 -13.08 -17.17 -4.54
C ASP A 205 -11.76 -17.90 -4.89
N VAL A 206 -10.95 -17.28 -5.74
CA VAL A 206 -9.71 -17.87 -6.29
C VAL A 206 -8.51 -17.00 -5.91
N VAL A 207 -7.39 -17.64 -5.60
CA VAL A 207 -6.14 -16.94 -5.26
C VAL A 207 -5.61 -16.16 -6.47
N PRO A 208 -4.99 -14.98 -6.27
CA PRO A 208 -4.41 -14.21 -7.36
C PRO A 208 -3.39 -15.03 -8.17
N VAL A 209 -3.41 -14.88 -9.50
CA VAL A 209 -2.39 -15.49 -10.37
C VAL A 209 -1.02 -14.93 -10.00
N GLN A 210 -0.11 -15.81 -9.62
CA GLN A 210 1.24 -15.41 -9.24
C GLN A 210 2.17 -15.42 -10.46
N LEU A 211 3.17 -14.54 -10.41
CA LEU A 211 4.23 -14.38 -11.39
C LEU A 211 5.57 -14.47 -10.66
N GLN A 212 6.48 -15.28 -11.19
CA GLN A 212 7.87 -15.28 -10.74
C GLN A 212 8.60 -14.09 -11.37
N LEU A 213 9.19 -13.22 -10.56
CA LEU A 213 9.97 -12.09 -11.06
C LEU A 213 11.35 -12.55 -11.53
N ARG A 214 11.78 -12.05 -12.69
CA ARG A 214 13.14 -12.22 -13.23
C ARG A 214 13.58 -10.95 -13.94
N PRO A 215 14.89 -10.60 -13.90
CA PRO A 215 15.41 -9.46 -14.64
C PRO A 215 15.14 -9.60 -16.14
N GLY A 216 14.70 -8.52 -16.79
CA GLY A 216 14.45 -8.48 -18.25
C GLY A 216 13.13 -9.11 -18.70
N GLU A 217 12.44 -9.87 -17.85
CA GLU A 217 11.13 -10.46 -18.15
C GLU A 217 10.00 -9.51 -17.70
N PHE A 218 9.75 -8.45 -18.45
CA PHE A 218 8.57 -7.61 -18.21
C PHE A 218 7.30 -8.26 -18.78
N CYS A 219 6.52 -8.95 -17.95
CA CYS A 219 5.21 -9.52 -18.34
C CYS A 219 4.09 -8.48 -18.52
N CYS A 220 4.41 -7.21 -18.76
CA CYS A 220 3.43 -6.25 -19.28
C CYS A 220 3.22 -6.55 -20.77
N ARG A 221 2.75 -7.75 -21.14
CA ARG A 221 2.09 -7.89 -22.44
C ARG A 221 0.89 -6.96 -22.34
N ARG A 222 0.91 -5.85 -23.09
CA ARG A 222 -0.34 -5.22 -23.49
C ARG A 222 -1.09 -6.40 -24.11
N HIS A 223 -2.19 -6.83 -23.52
CA HIS A 223 -3.15 -7.54 -24.35
C HIS A 223 -3.47 -6.52 -25.42
N ASP A 224 -3.04 -6.79 -26.65
CA ASP A 224 -3.63 -6.14 -27.79
C ASP A 224 -5.12 -6.33 -27.57
N VAL A 225 -5.82 -5.24 -27.32
CA VAL A 225 -7.27 -5.24 -27.42
C VAL A 225 -7.46 -5.52 -28.90
N SER A 226 -7.56 -6.80 -29.26
CA SER A 226 -8.00 -7.21 -30.58
C SER A 226 -9.29 -6.46 -30.78
N ASP A 227 -9.26 -5.51 -31.72
CA ASP A 227 -10.40 -4.69 -32.09
C ASP A 227 -11.59 -5.61 -32.27
N ALA A 228 -12.41 -5.71 -31.22
CA ALA A 228 -13.70 -6.33 -31.34
C ALA A 228 -14.45 -5.38 -32.26
N GLU A 229 -14.57 -5.76 -33.53
CA GLU A 229 -15.40 -5.09 -34.52
C GLU A 229 -16.76 -4.83 -33.89
N HIS A 230 -16.93 -3.62 -33.35
CA HIS A 230 -18.19 -3.16 -32.84
C HIS A 230 -18.95 -2.66 -34.05
N SER A 231 -19.56 -3.58 -34.80
CA SER A 231 -20.62 -3.25 -35.75
C SER A 231 -21.81 -2.73 -34.96
N SER A 232 -21.79 -1.44 -34.64
CA SER A 232 -22.93 -0.69 -34.12
C SER A 232 -23.23 0.46 -35.09
N PRO A 233 -24.47 0.65 -35.54
CA PRO A 233 -24.81 1.69 -36.49
C PRO A 233 -24.64 3.06 -35.81
N HIS A 234 -23.83 3.93 -36.41
CA HIS A 234 -23.65 5.31 -36.00
C HIS A 234 -25.01 6.06 -35.93
N PRO A 235 -25.39 6.65 -34.78
CA PRO A 235 -26.34 7.75 -34.80
C PRO A 235 -25.58 9.03 -35.17
N SER A 236 -26.08 9.70 -36.19
CA SER A 236 -25.63 10.97 -36.73
C SER A 236 -25.39 12.07 -35.67
N GLY A 237 -24.19 12.66 -35.71
CA GLY A 237 -23.90 14.09 -35.57
C GLY A 237 -24.42 14.87 -34.36
N TRP A 238 -23.51 15.23 -33.45
CA TRP A 238 -23.69 16.38 -32.55
C TRP A 238 -22.83 17.56 -33.04
N PRO A 239 -23.40 18.75 -33.33
CA PRO A 239 -22.63 19.87 -33.85
C PRO A 239 -21.88 20.60 -32.72
N ILE A 240 -20.55 20.66 -32.84
CA ILE A 240 -19.70 21.53 -32.03
C ILE A 240 -19.84 22.95 -32.58
N ARG A 241 -20.44 23.88 -31.83
CA ARG A 241 -20.31 25.32 -32.10
C ARG A 241 -19.07 25.85 -31.41
N HIS A 242 -18.13 26.35 -32.19
CA HIS A 242 -17.07 27.22 -31.69
C HIS A 242 -17.62 28.62 -31.42
N ARG A 243 -17.43 29.10 -30.19
CA ARG A 243 -17.08 30.49 -29.88
C ARG A 243 -16.17 30.50 -28.67
#